data_AF-A6IKB9-F1
#
_entry.id   AF-A6IKB9-F1
#
_cell.length_a   1.000
_cell.length_b   1.000
_cell.length_c   1.000
_cell.angle_alpha   90.00
_cell.angle_beta   90.00
_cell.angle_gamma   90.00
#
_symmetry.space_group_name_H-M   'P 1'
#
loop_
_entity.id
_entity.type
_entity.pdbx_description
1 polymer ?
#
loop_
_entity_poly.entity_id
_entity_poly.type
_entity_poly.pdbx_seq_one_letter_code
_entity_poly.pdbx_strand_id
1 'polypeptide(L)' 'MKHLPGADPELVLLSRNYQELERIPLSQMTRDEINALVQELGFYRKSAPEAKVPPEYLWAPAKPPEDASDRADL' A
#
# COMPACT_ATOMS: atom_id res chain seq x y z
N MET A 1 -5.21 -1.74 -14.29
CA MET A 1 -5.82 -2.64 -13.29
C MET A 1 -6.01 -3.99 -13.94
N LYS A 2 -5.59 -5.09 -13.28
CA LYS A 2 -5.72 -6.44 -13.84
C LYS A 2 -7.16 -6.89 -13.68
N HIS A 3 -7.96 -6.81 -14.74
CA HIS A 3 -9.33 -7.35 -14.74
C HIS A 3 -9.26 -8.85 -15.04
N LEU A 4 -9.55 -9.69 -14.04
CA LEU A 4 -9.87 -11.11 -14.26
C LEU A 4 -11.41 -11.25 -14.28
N PRO A 5 -12.03 -11.66 -15.41
CA PRO A 5 -13.47 -11.80 -15.47
C PRO A 5 -13.94 -12.93 -14.54
N GLY A 6 -14.90 -12.63 -13.66
CA GLY A 6 -15.55 -13.61 -12.77
C GLY A 6 -14.83 -13.95 -11.47
N ALA A 7 -13.67 -13.35 -11.19
CA ALA A 7 -13.02 -13.52 -9.89
C ALA A 7 -13.61 -12.58 -8.84
N ASP A 8 -13.74 -13.06 -7.61
CA ASP A 8 -14.07 -12.22 -6.47
C ASP A 8 -13.04 -11.09 -6.30
N PRO A 9 -13.46 -9.85 -5.96
CA PRO A 9 -12.54 -8.77 -5.67
C PRO A 9 -11.70 -9.09 -4.42
N GLU A 10 -10.38 -8.93 -4.54
CA GLU A 10 -9.42 -9.19 -3.48
C GLU A 10 -8.35 -8.10 -3.44
N LEU A 11 -7.84 -7.84 -2.24
CA LEU A 11 -6.61 -7.07 -2.03
C LEU A 11 -5.44 -8.05 -1.93
N VAL A 12 -4.50 -7.94 -2.88
CA VAL A 12 -3.28 -8.77 -2.91
C VAL A 12 -2.11 -7.91 -2.44
N LEU A 13 -1.52 -8.28 -1.30
CA LEU A 13 -0.34 -7.61 -0.77
C LEU A 13 0.91 -8.24 -1.37
N LEU A 14 1.72 -7.41 -2.01
CA LEU A 14 2.95 -7.82 -2.68
C LEU A 14 4.16 -7.25 -1.95
N SER A 15 5.23 -8.05 -1.86
CA SER A 15 6.54 -7.55 -1.49
C SER A 15 7.11 -6.65 -2.60
N ARG A 16 8.19 -5.94 -2.29
CA ARG A 16 8.95 -5.15 -3.28
C ARG A 16 9.40 -6.00 -4.49
N ASN A 17 9.55 -7.30 -4.31
CA ASN A 17 9.97 -8.27 -5.32
C ASN A 17 8.79 -8.96 -6.02
N TYR A 18 7.57 -8.41 -5.90
CA TYR A 18 6.33 -8.98 -6.45
C TYR A 18 5.97 -10.37 -5.92
N GLN A 19 6.49 -10.74 -4.75
CA GLN A 19 6.06 -11.96 -4.08
C GLN A 19 4.75 -11.69 -3.35
N GLU A 20 3.78 -12.57 -3.52
CA GLU A 20 2.53 -12.52 -2.77
C GLU A 20 2.81 -12.80 -1.29
N LEU A 21 2.44 -11.83 -0.46
CA LEU A 21 2.56 -11.93 1.00
C LEU A 21 1.23 -12.40 1.60
N GLU A 22 0.12 -11.81 1.13
CA GLU A 22 -1.21 -12.06 1.66
C GLU A 22 -2.29 -11.72 0.63
N ARG A 23 -3.44 -12.41 0.70
CA ARG A 23 -4.65 -12.12 -0.07
C ARG A 23 -5.84 -11.97 0.86
N ILE A 24 -6.53 -10.85 0.75
CA ILE A 24 -7.67 -10.49 1.59
C ILE A 24 -8.93 -10.37 0.71
N PRO A 25 -10.00 -11.14 0.98
CA PRO A 25 -11.24 -11.07 0.20
C PRO A 25 -12.01 -9.78 0.53
N LEU A 26 -12.46 -9.07 -0.51
CA LEU A 26 -13.17 -7.79 -0.36
C LEU A 26 -14.68 -7.92 -0.57
N SER A 27 -15.18 -9.04 -1.11
CA SER A 27 -16.60 -9.24 -1.45
C SER A 27 -17.57 -9.03 -0.28
N GLN A 28 -17.11 -9.21 0.95
CA GLN A 28 -17.91 -9.07 2.18
C GLN A 28 -17.70 -7.73 2.89
N MET A 29 -16.83 -6.86 2.36
CA MET A 29 -16.46 -5.60 2.99
C MET A 29 -17.09 -4.42 2.26
N THR A 30 -17.53 -3.44 3.03
CA THR A 30 -17.94 -2.13 2.53
C THR A 30 -16.73 -1.29 2.13
N ARG A 31 -16.96 -0.29 1.28
CA ARG A 31 -15.91 0.67 0.89
C ARG A 31 -15.22 1.31 2.09
N ASP A 32 -15.95 1.59 3.16
CA ASP A 32 -15.40 2.27 4.33
C ASP A 32 -14.51 1.33 5.15
N GLU A 33 -14.89 0.06 5.30
CA GLU A 33 -14.06 -0.98 5.90
C GLU A 33 -12.79 -1.24 5.08
N ILE A 34 -12.92 -1.27 3.74
CA ILE A 34 -11.76 -1.43 2.84
C ILE A 34 -10.81 -0.23 2.99
N ASN A 35 -11.32 0.99 3.03
CA ASN A 35 -10.50 2.18 3.23
C ASN A 35 -9.82 2.18 4.60
N ALA A 36 -10.50 1.71 5.65
CA ALA A 36 -9.91 1.57 6.99
C ALA A 36 -8.77 0.55 6.98
N LEU A 37 -8.99 -0.63 6.40
CA LEU A 37 -7.97 -1.68 6.24
C LEU A 37 -6.71 -1.14 5.54
N VAL A 38 -6.87 -0.47 4.41
CA VAL A 38 -5.74 0.08 3.65
C VAL A 38 -4.96 1.12 4.45
N GLN A 39 -5.63 1.93 5.28
CA GLN A 39 -4.98 2.88 6.19
C GLN A 39 -4.25 2.18 7.33
N GLU A 40 -4.83 1.13 7.92
CA GLU A 40 -4.20 0.32 8.97
C GLU A 40 -2.93 -0.39 8.47
N LEU A 41 -2.93 -0.83 7.22
CA LEU A 41 -1.75 -1.37 6.53
C LEU A 41 -0.66 -0.31 6.30
N GLY A 42 -0.94 0.97 6.54
CA GLY A 42 0.02 2.07 6.42
C GLY A 42 0.10 2.70 5.02
N PHE A 43 -0.85 2.44 4.13
CA PHE A 43 -0.86 3.10 2.82
C PHE A 43 -1.33 4.55 2.93
N TYR A 44 -0.61 5.45 2.28
CA TYR A 44 -0.97 6.86 2.21
C TYR A 44 -1.98 7.15 1.10
N ARG A 45 -3.07 7.85 1.45
CA ARG A 45 -4.09 8.30 0.51
C ARG A 45 -3.78 9.72 0.01
N LYS A 46 -3.43 9.83 -1.27
CA LYS A 46 -3.31 11.13 -1.94
C LYS A 46 -4.68 11.80 -2.12
N SER A 47 -4.73 13.13 -2.05
CA SER A 47 -5.94 13.91 -2.35
C SER A 47 -6.29 13.95 -3.84
N ALA A 48 -5.28 13.86 -4.71
CA ALA A 48 -5.41 13.78 -6.16
C ALA A 48 -4.29 12.88 -6.74
N PRO A 49 -4.45 12.34 -7.96
CA PRO A 49 -3.41 11.52 -8.61
C PRO A 49 -2.04 12.21 -8.69
N GLU A 50 -2.02 13.52 -8.97
CA GLU A 50 -0.81 14.34 -9.11
C GLU A 50 -0.30 14.94 -7.79
N ALA A 51 -1.02 14.73 -6.68
CA ALA A 51 -0.60 15.28 -5.39
C ALA A 51 0.71 14.62 -4.92
N LYS A 52 1.61 15.42 -4.33
CA LYS A 52 2.87 14.92 -3.78
C LYS A 52 2.60 14.07 -2.54
N VAL A 53 3.39 13.00 -2.38
CA VAL A 53 3.42 12.21 -1.15
C VAL A 53 4.34 12.90 -0.15
N PRO A 54 3.90 13.13 1.09
CA PRO A 54 4.75 13.71 2.14
C PRO A 54 6.00 12.83 2.41
N PRO A 55 7.14 13.42 2.81
CA PRO A 55 8.38 12.66 3.05
C PRO A 55 8.22 11.49 4.03
N GLU A 56 7.38 11.64 5.06
CA GLU A 56 7.10 10.62 6.06
C GLU A 56 6.40 9.38 5.50
N TYR A 57 5.72 9.50 4.35
CA TYR A 57 5.00 8.41 3.67
C TYR A 57 5.68 7.97 2.37
N LEU A 58 6.86 8.50 2.03
CA LEU A 58 7.52 8.23 0.75
C LEU A 58 7.77 6.74 0.50
N TRP A 59 8.08 6.01 1.58
CA TRP A 59 8.34 4.57 1.54
C TRP A 59 7.16 3.74 2.04
N ALA A 60 6.15 4.37 2.63
CA ALA A 60 5.03 3.69 3.24
C ALA A 60 4.25 2.86 2.19
N PRO A 61 3.75 1.67 2.56
CA PRO A 61 3.80 1.04 3.89
C PRO A 61 5.14 0.35 4.23
N ALA A 62 6.08 0.30 3.29
CA ALA A 62 7.39 -0.30 3.52
C ALA A 62 8.30 0.63 4.36
N LYS A 63 9.35 0.04 4.94
CA LYS A 63 10.42 0.82 5.59
C LYS A 63 11.33 1.45 4.53
N PRO A 64 11.92 2.63 4.82
CA PRO A 64 13.01 3.15 4.01
C PRO A 64 14.16 2.14 3.96
N PRO A 65 14.94 2.10 2.86
CA PRO A 65 16.18 1.33 2.84
C PRO A 65 17.14 1.85 3.93
N GLU A 66 17.81 0.93 4.65
CA GLU A 66 18.67 1.26 5.80
C GLU A 66 19.74 2.33 5.45
N ASP A 67 20.29 2.30 4.23
CA ASP A 67 21.27 3.27 3.70
C ASP A 67 20.81 4.74 3.64
N ALA A 68 19.50 5.03 3.75
CA ALA A 68 19.01 6.41 3.69
C ALA A 68 19.20 7.18 5.01
N SER A 69 19.51 6.49 6.12
CA SER A 69 19.57 7.09 7.46
C SER A 69 21.00 7.42 7.91
N ASP A 70 22.02 6.81 7.30
CA ASP A 70 23.43 6.91 7.74
C ASP A 70 24.20 8.11 7.17
N ARG A 71 23.56 8.99 6.39
CA ARG A 71 24.22 10.18 5.79
C ARG A 71 23.90 11.51 6.48
N ALA A 72 23.20 11.49 7.61
CA ALA A 72 22.90 12.72 8.37
C ALA A 72 24.00 13.10 9.39
N ASP A 73 25.00 12.23 9.62
CA ASP A 73 26.09 12.45 10.57
C ASP A 73 27.47 12.39 9.88
N LEU A 74 27.80 13.38 9.02
CA LEU A 74 29.20 13.72 8.71
C LEU A 74 29.36 15.19 8.27
#